data_AF-A0A957YWF2-F1
#
_entry.id   AF-A0A957YWF2-F1
#
_cell.length_a   1.000
_cell.length_b   1.000
_cell.length_c   1.000
_cell.angle_alpha   90.00
_cell.angle_beta   90.00
_cell.angle_gamma   90.00
#
_symmetry.space_group_name_H-M   'P 1'
#
loop_
_entity.id
_entity.type
_entity.pdbx_description
1 polymer ?
#
loop_
_entity_poly.entity_id
_entity_poly.type
_entity_poly.pdbx_seq_one_letter_code
_entity_poly.pdbx_strand_id
1 'polypeptide(L)'
;MSMPILQTKFAIPPQRPNMVHRPHLVERLNRGIDQGGKLTLLSAPAGFGKTTLVREWLAQINRSVAWLALEQSDTDATRFLTYVIAALQTIDAEIGRGALAGLQSAVSSATQPAVTSLLNDILATALQVVL
;
A
#
# COMPACT_ATOMS: atom_id res chain seq x y z
N MET A 1 -10.83 -17.57 -13.09
CA MET A 1 -9.83 -17.09 -14.06
C MET A 1 -8.99 -16.04 -13.36
N SER A 2 -7.65 -16.10 -13.46
CA SER A 2 -6.75 -15.14 -12.82
C SER A 2 -6.91 -13.76 -13.47
N MET A 3 -7.22 -12.74 -12.66
CA MET A 3 -7.29 -11.36 -13.12
C MET A 3 -5.88 -10.84 -13.46
N PRO A 4 -5.65 -10.23 -14.65
CA PRO A 4 -4.36 -9.67 -14.98
C PRO A 4 -4.06 -8.45 -14.09
N ILE A 5 -2.83 -8.40 -13.56
CA ILE A 5 -2.36 -7.35 -12.65
C ILE A 5 -1.44 -6.39 -13.39
N LEU A 6 -1.72 -5.09 -13.31
CA LEU A 6 -0.89 -4.05 -13.89
C LEU A 6 0.28 -3.69 -12.95
N GLN A 7 1.47 -4.18 -13.26
CA GLN A 7 2.68 -4.02 -12.43
C GLN A 7 3.11 -2.56 -12.21
N THR A 8 2.82 -1.65 -13.14
CA THR A 8 3.19 -0.23 -13.01
C THR A 8 2.47 0.47 -11.86
N LYS A 9 1.36 -0.09 -11.35
CA LYS A 9 0.66 0.42 -10.17
C LYS A 9 1.45 0.28 -8.88
N PHE A 10 2.46 -0.59 -8.85
CA PHE A 10 3.32 -0.83 -7.70
C PHE A 10 4.66 -0.06 -7.78
N ALA A 11 4.94 0.56 -8.93
CA ALA A 11 6.18 1.28 -9.12
C ALA A 11 6.16 2.60 -8.34
N ILE A 12 7.10 2.73 -7.40
CA ILE A 12 7.25 3.98 -6.66
C ILE A 12 7.84 5.06 -7.60
N PRO A 13 7.19 6.24 -7.75
CA PRO A 13 7.66 7.27 -8.68
C PRO A 13 9.10 7.72 -8.40
N PRO A 14 9.93 7.99 -9.43
CA PRO A 14 11.33 8.38 -9.22
C PRO A 14 11.43 9.71 -8.46
N GLN A 15 12.48 9.84 -7.63
CA GLN A 15 12.77 11.09 -6.95
C GLN A 15 13.28 12.12 -7.95
N ARG A 16 12.78 13.36 -7.87
CA ARG A 16 13.23 14.45 -8.74
C ARG A 16 14.44 15.14 -8.12
N PRO A 17 15.48 15.49 -8.89
CA PRO A 17 16.71 16.09 -8.36
C PRO A 17 16.50 17.45 -7.71
N ASN A 18 15.57 18.27 -8.23
CA ASN A 18 15.32 19.64 -7.73
C ASN A 18 14.16 19.69 -6.72
N MET A 19 14.12 18.74 -5.79
CA MET A 19 13.10 18.68 -4.76
C MET A 19 13.37 19.71 -3.65
N VAL A 20 12.34 20.45 -3.25
CA VAL A 20 12.40 21.28 -2.04
C VAL A 20 12.11 20.41 -0.83
N HIS A 21 13.08 20.27 0.06
CA HIS A 21 12.98 19.51 1.29
C HIS A 21 11.94 20.10 2.25
N ARG A 22 11.15 19.23 2.90
CA ARG A 22 10.09 19.62 3.83
C ARG A 22 10.20 18.89 5.17
N PRO A 23 11.28 19.09 5.93
CA PRO A 23 11.57 18.32 7.14
C PRO A 23 10.44 18.36 8.17
N HIS A 24 9.77 19.51 8.35
CA HIS A 24 8.64 19.62 9.29
C HIS A 24 7.43 18.75 8.91
N LEU A 25 7.21 18.48 7.62
CA LEU A 25 6.13 17.60 7.18
C LEU A 25 6.51 16.14 7.30
N VAL A 26 7.77 15.80 6.99
CA VAL A 26 8.35 14.46 7.21
C VAL A 26 8.25 14.08 8.68
N GLU A 27 8.61 15.00 9.59
CA GLU A 27 8.52 14.78 11.03
C GLU A 27 7.08 14.52 11.51
N ARG A 28 6.08 15.20 10.90
CA ARG A 28 4.68 14.93 11.20
C ARG A 28 4.25 13.52 10.78
N LEU A 29 4.80 12.99 9.68
CA LEU A 29 4.55 11.62 9.24
C LEU A 29 5.21 10.62 10.19
N ASN A 30 6.46 10.85 10.59
CA ASN A 30 7.17 10.02 11.58
C ASN A 30 6.41 9.95 12.90
N ARG A 31 6.00 11.10 13.44
CA ARG A 31 5.22 11.16 14.67
C ARG A 31 3.92 10.35 14.59
N GLY A 32 3.26 10.34 13.43
CA GLY A 32 2.06 9.53 13.20
C GLY A 32 2.32 8.03 13.37
N ILE A 33 3.45 7.55 12.83
CA ILE A 33 3.90 6.16 13.01
C ILE A 33 4.29 5.90 14.47
N ASP A 34 5.09 6.77 15.07
CA ASP A 34 5.66 6.57 16.41
C ASP A 34 4.57 6.54 17.50
N GLN A 35 3.46 7.26 17.27
CA GLN A 35 2.27 7.23 18.11
C GLN A 35 1.37 6.00 17.88
N GLY A 36 1.78 5.07 17.01
CA GLY A 36 1.02 3.86 16.68
C GLY A 36 -0.13 4.07 15.70
N GLY A 37 -0.14 5.19 14.97
CA GLY A 37 -1.14 5.49 13.94
C GLY A 37 -1.19 4.42 12.86
N LYS A 38 -2.40 3.95 12.52
CA LYS A 38 -2.63 2.90 11.52
C LYS A 38 -2.98 3.43 10.14
N LEU A 39 -3.35 4.71 10.05
CA LEU A 39 -3.73 5.38 8.82
C LEU A 39 -3.29 6.84 8.89
N THR A 40 -2.61 7.31 7.84
CA THR A 40 -2.26 8.72 7.66
C THR A 40 -2.83 9.22 6.34
N LEU A 41 -3.68 10.25 6.38
CA LEU A 41 -4.25 10.87 5.19
C LEU A 41 -3.44 12.12 4.80
N LEU A 42 -2.82 12.09 3.62
CA LEU A 42 -2.17 13.26 3.03
C LEU A 42 -3.09 13.88 1.95
N SER A 43 -3.70 15.02 2.28
CA SER A 43 -4.61 15.74 1.38
C SER A 43 -4.06 17.12 1.00
N ALA A 44 -4.08 17.42 -0.30
CA ALA A 44 -3.71 18.70 -0.91
C ALA A 44 -4.14 18.72 -2.39
N PRO A 45 -4.27 19.88 -3.05
CA PRO A 45 -4.58 19.95 -4.48
C PRO A 45 -3.51 19.29 -5.37
N ALA A 46 -3.84 19.10 -6.66
CA ALA A 46 -2.88 18.61 -7.64
C ALA A 46 -1.66 19.55 -7.73
N GLY A 47 -0.45 19.00 -7.92
CA GLY A 47 0.78 19.78 -8.03
C GLY A 47 1.43 20.21 -6.71
N PHE A 48 0.77 20.08 -5.55
CA PHE A 48 1.32 20.52 -4.24
C PHE A 48 2.46 19.64 -3.67
N GLY A 49 2.93 18.64 -4.42
CA GLY A 49 4.06 17.80 -4.01
C GLY A 49 3.71 16.71 -2.99
N LYS A 50 2.47 16.22 -2.95
CA LYS A 50 2.07 15.10 -2.06
C LYS A 50 2.95 13.87 -2.25
N THR A 51 3.03 13.38 -3.49
CA THR A 51 3.88 12.24 -3.85
C THR A 51 5.35 12.53 -3.56
N THR A 52 5.80 13.77 -3.81
CA THR A 52 7.16 14.22 -3.52
C THR A 52 7.48 14.12 -2.02
N LEU A 53 6.58 14.58 -1.16
CA LEU A 53 6.72 14.48 0.31
C LEU A 53 6.76 13.02 0.76
N VAL A 54 5.87 12.17 0.24
CA VAL A 54 5.88 10.74 0.58
C VAL A 54 7.21 10.12 0.15
N ARG A 55 7.75 10.44 -1.03
CA ARG A 55 9.07 9.95 -1.46
C ARG A 55 10.21 10.39 -0.55
N GLU A 56 10.22 11.66 -0.16
CA GLU A 56 11.20 12.20 0.80
C GLU A 56 11.13 11.44 2.14
N TRP A 57 9.92 11.15 2.60
CA TRP A 57 9.69 10.40 3.84
C TRP A 57 10.09 8.93 3.73
N LEU A 58 9.71 8.25 2.64
CA LEU A 58 10.06 6.85 2.39
C LEU A 58 11.57 6.61 2.34
N ALA A 59 12.37 7.61 1.95
CA ALA A 59 13.83 7.52 1.95
C ALA A 59 14.44 7.52 3.37
N GLN A 60 13.67 7.87 4.40
CA GLN A 60 14.13 8.05 5.78
C GLN A 60 13.59 7.00 6.75
N ILE A 61 12.58 6.21 6.36
CA ILE A 61 12.01 5.18 7.21
C ILE A 61 12.72 3.84 7.03
N ASN A 62 12.96 3.13 8.13
CA ASN A 62 13.49 1.77 8.10
C ASN A 62 12.34 0.75 8.17
N ARG A 63 11.47 0.75 7.15
CA ARG A 63 10.27 -0.10 7.06
C ARG A 63 10.16 -0.70 5.66
N SER A 64 9.47 -1.83 5.56
CA SER A 64 9.13 -2.41 4.25
C SER A 64 8.01 -1.59 3.63
N VAL A 65 8.16 -1.23 2.36
CA VAL A 65 7.25 -0.31 1.67
C VAL A 65 6.60 -1.03 0.51
N ALA A 66 5.28 -1.11 0.55
CA ALA A 66 4.44 -1.42 -0.60
C ALA A 66 3.90 -0.11 -1.16
N TRP A 67 3.56 -0.10 -2.44
CA TRP A 67 2.98 1.06 -3.09
C TRP A 67 1.82 0.61 -3.95
N LEU A 68 0.72 1.35 -3.91
CA LEU A 68 -0.44 1.09 -4.76
C LEU A 68 -1.00 2.40 -5.32
N ALA A 69 -0.86 2.59 -6.62
CA ALA A 69 -1.55 3.64 -7.35
C ALA A 69 -2.99 3.21 -7.67
N LEU A 70 -3.96 3.84 -7.00
CA LEU A 70 -5.39 3.61 -7.25
C LEU A 70 -5.91 4.53 -8.37
N GLU A 71 -6.80 3.99 -9.18
CA GLU A 71 -7.50 4.70 -10.26
C GLU A 71 -9.02 4.60 -10.06
N GLN A 72 -9.79 5.44 -10.77
CA GLN A 72 -11.26 5.41 -10.73
C GLN A 72 -11.86 4.06 -11.17
N SER A 73 -11.10 3.27 -11.93
CA SER A 73 -11.51 1.94 -12.39
C SER A 73 -11.39 0.85 -11.31
N ASP A 74 -10.77 1.14 -10.16
CA ASP A 74 -10.53 0.19 -9.07
C ASP A 74 -11.62 0.26 -7.99
N THR A 75 -12.89 0.40 -8.40
CA THR A 75 -14.05 0.52 -7.49
C THR A 75 -14.62 -0.82 -7.05
N ASP A 76 -14.33 -1.90 -7.78
CA ASP A 76 -14.73 -3.25 -7.39
C ASP A 76 -13.89 -3.76 -6.21
N ALA A 77 -14.56 -4.26 -5.16
CA ALA A 77 -13.90 -4.68 -3.94
C ALA A 77 -12.93 -5.85 -4.14
N THR A 78 -13.28 -6.80 -5.02
CA THR A 78 -12.42 -7.95 -5.32
C THR A 78 -11.16 -7.50 -6.05
N ARG A 79 -11.31 -6.63 -7.05
CA ARG A 79 -10.20 -5.99 -7.77
C ARG A 79 -9.32 -5.18 -6.81
N PHE A 80 -9.91 -4.34 -5.97
CA PHE A 80 -9.18 -3.54 -4.99
C PHE A 80 -8.34 -4.43 -4.06
N LEU A 81 -8.96 -5.45 -3.46
CA LEU A 81 -8.24 -6.37 -2.57
C LEU A 81 -7.16 -7.18 -3.29
N THR A 82 -7.41 -7.59 -4.54
CA THR A 82 -6.40 -8.26 -5.38
C THR A 82 -5.18 -7.38 -5.57
N TYR A 83 -5.37 -6.08 -5.87
CA TYR A 83 -4.27 -5.13 -6.01
C TYR A 83 -3.57 -4.82 -4.68
N VAL A 84 -4.30 -4.74 -3.57
CA VAL A 84 -3.70 -4.58 -2.24
C VAL A 84 -2.81 -5.78 -1.88
N ILE A 85 -3.30 -7.00 -2.07
CA ILE A 85 -2.51 -8.23 -1.84
C ILE A 85 -1.28 -8.22 -2.73
N ALA A 86 -1.44 -7.95 -4.03
CA ALA A 86 -0.32 -7.92 -4.96
C ALA A 86 0.72 -6.83 -4.63
N ALA A 87 0.30 -5.68 -4.12
CA ALA A 87 1.21 -4.64 -3.63
C ALA A 87 2.01 -5.13 -2.42
N LEU A 88 1.37 -5.80 -1.46
CA LEU A 88 2.05 -6.38 -0.30
C LEU A 88 3.00 -7.52 -0.70
N GLN A 89 2.65 -8.29 -1.73
CA GLN A 89 3.50 -9.35 -2.28
C GLN A 89 4.79 -8.85 -2.94
N THR A 90 4.92 -7.54 -3.18
CA THR A 90 6.19 -6.94 -3.60
C THR A 90 7.23 -6.89 -2.46
N ILE A 91 6.78 -7.01 -1.21
CA ILE A 91 7.62 -7.13 -0.02
C ILE A 91 7.90 -8.61 0.28
N ASP A 92 6.83 -9.40 0.36
CA ASP A 92 6.89 -10.84 0.68
C ASP A 92 5.77 -11.57 -0.08
N ALA A 93 6.18 -12.46 -1.00
CA ALA A 93 5.28 -13.17 -1.90
C ALA A 93 4.25 -14.06 -1.18
N GLU A 94 4.48 -14.46 0.06
CA GLU A 94 3.55 -15.32 0.80
C GLU A 94 2.40 -14.54 1.46
N ILE A 95 2.52 -13.22 1.64
CA ILE A 95 1.46 -12.40 2.23
C ILE A 95 0.18 -12.50 1.38
N GLY A 96 -0.93 -12.88 1.99
CA GLY A 96 -2.25 -12.87 1.35
C GLY A 96 -2.46 -13.99 0.32
N ARG A 97 -1.58 -14.99 0.24
CA ARG A 97 -1.70 -16.10 -0.73
C ARG A 97 -3.03 -16.85 -0.60
N GLY A 98 -3.45 -17.15 0.63
CA GLY A 98 -4.75 -17.78 0.91
C GLY A 98 -5.93 -16.87 0.61
N ALA A 99 -5.81 -15.58 0.97
CA ALA A 99 -6.82 -14.56 0.67
C ALA A 99 -7.05 -14.42 -0.85
N LEU A 100 -5.97 -14.40 -1.64
CA LEU A 100 -6.01 -14.29 -3.09
C LEU A 100 -6.69 -15.50 -3.74
N ALA A 101 -6.37 -16.70 -3.27
CA ALA A 101 -7.02 -17.93 -3.74
C ALA A 101 -8.54 -17.92 -3.47
N GLY A 102 -8.96 -17.43 -2.29
CA GLY A 102 -10.37 -17.28 -1.93
C GLY A 102 -11.09 -16.24 -2.80
N LEU A 103 -10.46 -15.11 -3.13
CA LEU A 103 -11.03 -14.11 -4.03
C LEU A 103 -11.21 -14.65 -5.46
N GLN A 104 -10.32 -15.54 -5.92
CA GLN A 104 -10.36 -16.11 -7.26
C GLN A 104 -11.39 -17.24 -7.43
N SER A 105 -11.92 -17.81 -6.34
CA SER A 105 -12.84 -18.96 -6.39
C SER A 105 -14.28 -18.61 -6.75
N ALA A 106 -14.55 -17.40 -7.26
CA ALA A 106 -15.84 -16.94 -7.78
C ALA A 106 -17.05 -17.03 -6.82
N VAL A 107 -16.80 -17.03 -5.51
CA VAL A 107 -17.87 -17.00 -4.50
C VAL A 107 -18.20 -15.54 -4.19
N SER A 108 -19.45 -15.13 -4.41
CA SER A 108 -19.93 -13.73 -4.26
C SER A 108 -19.79 -13.11 -2.85
N SER A 109 -19.23 -13.83 -1.87
CA SER A 109 -19.03 -13.41 -0.48
C SER A 109 -17.60 -13.59 0.02
N ALA A 110 -16.62 -13.81 -0.86
CA ALA A 110 -15.24 -14.11 -0.45
C ALA A 110 -14.44 -12.91 0.11
N THR A 111 -14.94 -11.67 0.00
CA THR A 111 -14.19 -10.46 0.39
C THR A 111 -13.91 -10.39 1.88
N GLN A 112 -14.91 -10.61 2.74
CA GLN A 112 -14.72 -10.56 4.19
C GLN A 112 -13.79 -11.68 4.71
N PRO A 113 -13.95 -12.96 4.31
CA PRO A 113 -12.98 -14.00 4.61
C PRO A 113 -11.56 -13.67 4.11
N ALA A 114 -11.42 -13.11 2.90
CA ALA A 114 -10.13 -12.73 2.34
C ALA A 114 -9.45 -11.62 3.16
N VAL A 115 -10.21 -10.60 3.59
CA VAL A 115 -9.69 -9.54 4.47
C VAL A 115 -9.22 -10.13 5.80
N THR A 116 -10.02 -11.00 6.43
CA THR A 116 -9.61 -11.65 7.69
C THR A 116 -8.35 -12.48 7.51
N SER A 117 -8.25 -13.27 6.43
CA SER A 117 -7.05 -14.05 6.12
C SER A 117 -5.85 -13.14 5.92
N LEU A 118 -5.99 -12.06 5.14
CA LEU A 118 -4.91 -11.10 4.89
C LEU A 118 -4.44 -10.42 6.18
N LEU A 119 -5.37 -10.02 7.06
CA LEU A 119 -5.01 -9.42 8.35
C LEU A 119 -4.23 -10.40 9.24
N ASN A 120 -4.60 -11.67 9.26
CA ASN A 120 -3.86 -12.70 9.99
C ASN A 120 -2.44 -12.89 9.43
N ASP A 121 -2.29 -12.89 8.10
CA ASP A 121 -0.98 -12.98 7.45
C ASP A 121 -0.11 -11.76 7.80
N ILE A 122 -0.69 -10.55 7.79
CA ILE A 122 0.00 -9.30 8.17
C ILE A 122 0.39 -9.28 9.65
N LEU A 123 -0.42 -9.89 10.54
CA LEU A 123 -0.08 -10.00 11.95
C LEU A 123 0.99 -11.06 12.24
N ALA A 124 1.08 -12.09 11.39
CA ALA A 124 2.06 -13.16 11.53
C ALA A 124 3.44 -12.78 10.99
N THR A 125 3.55 -11.76 10.14
CA THR A 125 4.84 -11.29 9.64
C THR A 125 5.60 -10.48 10.68
N ALA A 126 6.93 -10.68 10.73
CA ALA A 126 7.84 -9.87 11.54
C ALA A 126 8.16 -8.51 10.90
N LEU A 127 7.69 -8.25 9.68
CA LEU A 127 7.99 -7.03 8.93
C LEU A 127 7.12 -5.87 9.39
N GLN A 128 7.75 -4.72 9.59
CA GLN A 128 7.03 -3.46 9.73
C GLN A 128 6.71 -2.91 8.35
N VAL A 129 5.46 -3.12 7.90
CA VAL A 129 5.00 -2.72 6.57
C VAL A 129 4.32 -1.35 6.59
N VAL A 130 4.59 -0.55 5.57
CA VAL A 130 3.82 0.64 5.16
C VAL A 130 3.33 0.36 3.74
N LEU A 131 2.04 0.58 3.47
CA LEU A 131 1.40 0.46 2.16
C LEU A 131 0.98 1.84 1.65
#